data_AF-A0A833G5D4-F1
#
_entry.id   AF-A0A833G5D4-F1
#
_cell.length_a   1.000
_cell.length_b   1.000
_cell.length_c   1.000
_cell.angle_alpha   90.00
_cell.angle_beta   90.00
_cell.angle_gamma   90.00
#
_symmetry.space_group_name_H-M   'P 1'
#
loop_
_entity.id
_entity.type
_entity.pdbx_description
1 polymer ?
#
loop_
_entity_poly.entity_id
_entity_poly.type
_entity_poly.pdbx_seq_one_letter_code
_entity_poly.pdbx_strand_id
1 'polypeptide(L)'
;MRLPSRKRLRDSCMEDPGPLGRRDPRHTGGGNPRPRPRGRSSRRGSRLRELHRPSRVRARRRAGGPDGQAGADQQSGHAVGDPQGARTQGATSGRDTDRPIRLGTDSMSSSPLLDVYRRSDVEVVRGSGLRVWDSRGRCYLDFMGGIAVLALGHCPPRLVEALHRQAQTLWHASNLLATPGAKKVARRLVDNSFGDVAFFNNSGSEAVDLAIKLVRRYFNTHRTEPARWRIVTMERGYHGRTLATIAAGGSDKPTDGFEPLMGGFDRVAFGDLAAAEAAVGP
;
A
#
# COMPACT_ATOMS: atom_id res chain seq x y z
N MET A 1 -35.98 3.55 -6.75
CA MET A 1 -35.46 2.40 -5.97
C MET A 1 -35.96 2.55 -4.53
N ARG A 2 -36.96 1.76 -4.10
CA ARG A 2 -37.54 1.90 -2.74
C ARG A 2 -36.60 1.26 -1.71
N LEU A 3 -36.14 2.03 -0.72
CA LEU A 3 -35.36 1.51 0.40
C LEU A 3 -36.20 0.46 1.17
N PRO A 4 -35.61 -0.68 1.57
CA PRO A 4 -36.32 -1.69 2.33
C PRO A 4 -36.78 -1.14 3.69
N SER A 5 -37.98 -1.54 4.10
CA SER A 5 -38.59 -1.16 5.39
C SER A 5 -37.69 -1.51 6.58
N ARG A 6 -37.60 -0.64 7.59
CA ARG A 6 -36.80 -0.82 8.83
C ARG A 6 -36.96 -2.19 9.51
N LYS A 7 -38.11 -2.85 9.37
CA LYS A 7 -38.37 -4.20 9.89
C LYS A 7 -37.50 -5.28 9.21
N ARG A 8 -37.42 -5.29 7.87
CA ARG A 8 -36.56 -6.20 7.09
C ARG A 8 -35.07 -6.07 7.42
N LEU A 9 -34.60 -4.85 7.74
CA LEU A 9 -33.21 -4.63 8.14
C LEU A 9 -32.89 -5.25 9.51
N ARG A 10 -33.86 -5.29 10.44
CA ARG A 10 -33.72 -5.97 11.74
C ARG A 10 -33.79 -7.48 11.61
N ASP A 11 -34.70 -7.99 10.78
CA ASP A 11 -34.90 -9.44 10.60
C ASP A 11 -33.65 -10.12 10.01
N SER A 12 -32.95 -9.46 9.08
CA SER A 12 -31.67 -9.96 8.53
C SER A 12 -30.48 -9.97 9.50
N CYS A 13 -30.60 -9.34 10.69
CA CYS A 13 -29.61 -9.49 11.77
C CYS A 13 -29.93 -10.67 12.70
N MET A 14 -31.16 -11.23 12.62
CA MET A 14 -31.61 -12.39 13.39
C MET A 14 -31.57 -13.70 12.60
N GLU A 15 -31.46 -13.63 11.27
CA GLU A 15 -31.09 -14.79 10.45
C GLU A 15 -29.61 -15.12 10.70
N ASP A 16 -29.35 -15.87 11.77
CA ASP A 16 -28.08 -16.55 12.01
C ASP A 16 -28.00 -17.72 11.01
N PRO A 17 -27.13 -17.67 9.98
CA PRO A 17 -26.73 -18.92 9.35
C PRO A 17 -25.89 -19.61 10.41
N GLY A 18 -26.52 -20.53 11.16
CA GLY A 18 -25.88 -21.28 12.23
C GLY A 18 -24.54 -21.88 11.80
N PRO A 19 -23.69 -22.32 12.75
CA PRO A 19 -22.35 -22.80 12.46
C PRO A 19 -22.38 -23.79 11.30
N LEU A 20 -21.53 -23.54 10.28
CA LEU A 20 -21.39 -24.35 9.07
C LEU A 20 -21.42 -25.83 9.45
N GLY A 21 -22.56 -26.48 9.23
CA GLY A 21 -22.78 -27.86 9.62
C GLY A 21 -21.73 -28.74 8.96
N ARG A 22 -20.98 -29.49 9.78
CA ARG A 22 -20.16 -30.60 9.33
C ARG A 22 -21.08 -31.59 8.59
N ARG A 23 -21.01 -31.64 7.26
CA ARG A 23 -21.62 -32.73 6.51
C ARG A 23 -20.73 -33.96 6.64
N ASP A 24 -21.27 -35.02 7.24
CA ASP A 24 -20.69 -36.37 7.32
C ASP A 24 -20.50 -36.93 5.90
N PRO A 25 -19.28 -37.27 5.47
CA PRO A 25 -19.06 -37.87 4.15
C PRO A 25 -19.21 -39.39 4.25
N ARG A 26 -20.45 -39.87 4.35
CA ARG A 26 -20.76 -41.29 4.14
C ARG A 26 -21.86 -41.47 3.09
N HIS A 27 -21.47 -42.19 2.04
CA HIS A 27 -22.27 -42.78 0.97
C HIS A 27 -22.94 -41.87 -0.08
N THR A 28 -22.28 -41.76 -1.24
CA THR A 28 -22.75 -42.17 -2.59
C THR A 28 -21.49 -42.10 -3.47
N GLY A 29 -21.08 -43.07 -4.31
CA GLY A 29 -21.80 -44.13 -4.98
C GLY A 29 -21.78 -43.88 -6.50
N GLY A 30 -20.66 -44.18 -7.17
CA GLY A 30 -20.63 -44.56 -8.60
C GLY A 30 -20.27 -43.50 -9.66
N GLY A 31 -19.34 -43.86 -10.56
CA GLY A 31 -19.33 -43.39 -11.95
C GLY A 31 -18.13 -42.55 -12.38
N ASN A 32 -17.06 -43.19 -12.85
CA ASN A 32 -15.91 -42.57 -13.51
C ASN A 32 -16.09 -42.60 -15.04
N PRO A 33 -16.09 -41.48 -15.78
CA PRO A 33 -15.96 -41.51 -17.24
C PRO A 33 -14.50 -41.30 -17.69
N ARG A 34 -13.99 -42.27 -18.46
CA ARG A 34 -12.70 -42.28 -19.14
C ARG A 34 -12.54 -41.11 -20.15
N PRO A 35 -11.29 -40.70 -20.48
CA PRO A 35 -11.05 -39.58 -21.38
C PRO A 35 -11.16 -39.98 -22.87
N ARG A 36 -11.61 -39.05 -23.72
CA ARG A 36 -11.60 -39.17 -25.18
C ARG A 36 -10.45 -38.37 -25.82
N PRO A 37 -9.99 -38.73 -27.03
CA PRO A 37 -8.62 -38.50 -27.49
C PRO A 37 -8.38 -37.16 -28.20
N ARG A 38 -7.09 -36.85 -28.32
CA ARG A 38 -6.47 -35.66 -28.92
C ARG A 38 -6.74 -35.55 -30.44
N GLY A 39 -7.07 -34.35 -30.90
CA GLY A 39 -6.98 -33.93 -32.31
C GLY A 39 -5.77 -33.03 -32.56
N ARG A 40 -4.93 -33.38 -33.56
CA ARG A 40 -4.02 -32.49 -34.32
C ARG A 40 -4.90 -31.45 -35.06
N SER A 41 -4.52 -30.22 -35.39
CA SER A 41 -3.31 -29.61 -35.96
C SER A 41 -3.45 -28.08 -35.79
N SER A 42 -2.43 -27.23 -35.80
CA SER A 42 -1.70 -26.84 -37.01
C SER A 42 -0.49 -25.99 -36.62
N ARG A 43 0.59 -26.17 -37.38
CA ARG A 43 1.83 -25.39 -37.31
C ARG A 43 1.61 -24.05 -38.00
N ARG A 44 1.99 -22.95 -37.34
CA ARG A 44 2.55 -21.77 -38.02
C ARG A 44 3.75 -21.30 -37.22
N GLY A 45 4.92 -21.44 -37.84
CA GLY A 45 6.16 -20.88 -37.33
C GLY A 45 6.19 -19.38 -37.53
N SER A 46 6.83 -18.69 -36.60
CA SER A 46 7.55 -17.46 -36.90
C SER A 46 8.88 -17.52 -36.15
N ARG A 47 9.95 -17.52 -36.94
CA ARG A 47 11.32 -17.23 -36.49
C ARG A 47 11.34 -15.82 -35.91
N LEU A 48 12.21 -15.55 -34.94
CA LEU A 48 13.17 -14.44 -35.00
C LEU A 48 14.07 -14.40 -33.74
N ARG A 49 15.37 -14.53 -34.02
CA ARG A 49 16.53 -13.80 -33.47
C ARG A 49 16.96 -14.02 -32.01
N GLU A 50 18.07 -14.76 -31.90
CA GLU A 50 19.19 -14.47 -31.01
C GLU A 50 19.63 -12.99 -31.09
N LEU A 51 20.20 -12.49 -29.99
CA LEU A 51 21.13 -11.35 -29.74
C LEU A 51 20.83 -10.96 -28.27
N HIS A 52 21.73 -10.75 -27.30
CA HIS A 52 23.16 -10.44 -27.26
C HIS A 52 23.65 -10.68 -25.80
N ARG A 53 24.91 -11.07 -25.62
CA ARG A 53 25.60 -11.12 -24.31
C ARG A 53 26.03 -9.70 -23.88
N PRO A 54 26.06 -9.36 -22.58
CA PRO A 54 26.69 -8.13 -22.12
C PRO A 54 28.20 -8.32 -21.86
N SER A 55 28.99 -7.47 -22.51
CA SER A 55 30.44 -7.32 -22.31
C SER A 55 30.75 -6.62 -20.99
N ARG A 56 31.72 -7.15 -20.25
CA ARG A 56 32.28 -6.55 -19.04
C ARG A 56 33.05 -5.27 -19.37
N VAL A 57 32.73 -4.16 -18.69
CA VAL A 57 33.59 -2.96 -18.68
C VAL A 57 34.17 -2.77 -17.28
N ARG A 58 35.50 -2.82 -17.20
CA ARG A 58 36.31 -2.50 -16.02
C ARG A 58 36.34 -0.98 -15.83
N ALA A 59 35.88 -0.48 -14.70
CA ALA A 59 36.12 0.89 -14.27
C ALA A 59 37.47 0.98 -13.52
N ARG A 60 38.42 1.74 -14.07
CA ARG A 60 39.65 2.16 -13.39
C ARG A 60 39.32 3.31 -12.44
N ARG A 61 39.67 3.18 -11.15
CA ARG A 61 39.67 4.28 -10.19
C ARG A 61 40.92 5.14 -10.39
N ARG A 62 40.76 6.46 -10.48
CA ARG A 62 41.80 7.43 -10.13
C ARG A 62 41.28 8.34 -9.02
N ALA A 63 42.18 8.61 -8.09
CA ALA A 63 42.02 9.36 -6.86
C ALA A 63 42.06 10.88 -7.10
N GLY A 64 41.52 11.64 -6.15
CA GLY A 64 41.75 13.08 -6.02
C GLY A 64 40.62 13.80 -5.29
N GLY A 65 40.90 14.22 -4.06
CA GLY A 65 40.29 15.38 -3.40
C GLY A 65 41.37 16.01 -2.50
N PRO A 66 41.05 17.00 -1.65
CA PRO A 66 40.13 18.13 -1.80
C PRO A 66 40.85 19.48 -1.53
N ASP A 67 40.15 20.61 -1.70
CA ASP A 67 40.31 21.91 -1.00
C ASP A 67 39.17 22.80 -1.53
N GLY A 68 38.40 23.63 -0.80
CA GLY A 68 38.55 24.24 0.51
C GLY A 68 38.28 25.75 0.37
N GLN A 69 37.47 26.33 1.28
CA GLN A 69 37.11 27.77 1.48
C GLN A 69 35.84 28.27 0.73
N ALA A 70 34.73 28.67 1.39
CA ALA A 70 34.44 29.61 2.50
C ALA A 70 34.22 31.07 2.02
N GLY A 71 33.05 31.63 2.33
CA GLY A 71 32.70 33.04 2.15
C GLY A 71 31.27 33.33 2.62
N ALA A 72 31.14 34.09 3.70
CA ALA A 72 29.92 34.54 4.35
C ALA A 72 29.83 36.07 4.28
N ASP A 73 28.63 36.65 4.23
CA ASP A 73 28.23 38.03 4.61
C ASP A 73 26.67 38.07 4.53
N GLN A 74 25.84 38.36 5.56
CA GLN A 74 25.60 39.57 6.39
C GLN A 74 25.29 40.81 5.53
N GLN A 75 24.24 41.65 5.70
CA GLN A 75 23.25 41.95 6.74
C GLN A 75 22.15 42.91 6.16
N SER A 76 21.02 43.05 6.90
CA SER A 76 20.08 44.21 7.06
C SER A 76 19.33 44.80 5.83
N GLY A 77 18.04 45.16 5.85
CA GLY A 77 17.02 45.36 6.88
C GLY A 77 16.45 46.79 6.81
N HIS A 78 15.17 46.99 6.41
CA HIS A 78 14.35 48.16 6.78
C HIS A 78 12.85 47.92 6.51
N ALA A 79 12.03 48.30 7.49
CA ALA A 79 10.58 48.19 7.54
C ALA A 79 10.00 49.57 7.86
N VAL A 80 8.85 49.94 7.27
CA VAL A 80 7.71 50.79 7.74
C VAL A 80 6.66 50.72 6.59
N GLY A 81 5.35 50.56 6.71
CA GLY A 81 4.40 50.48 7.82
C GLY A 81 2.99 50.18 7.25
N ASP A 82 2.13 49.61 8.10
CA ASP A 82 0.71 49.28 7.88
C ASP A 82 -0.19 50.54 7.90
N PRO A 83 -1.40 50.52 7.31
CA PRO A 83 -2.55 50.32 8.20
C PRO A 83 -3.71 49.45 7.65
N GLN A 84 -4.10 48.50 8.49
CA GLN A 84 -5.46 48.16 8.94
C GLN A 84 -6.44 47.47 7.97
N GLY A 85 -6.73 46.20 8.32
CA GLY A 85 -8.09 45.87 8.78
C GLY A 85 -8.84 44.73 8.08
N ALA A 86 -8.59 43.48 8.46
CA ALA A 86 -9.63 42.44 8.51
C ALA A 86 -9.21 41.31 9.45
N ARG A 87 -9.93 41.15 10.56
CA ARG A 87 -9.69 40.15 11.60
C ARG A 87 -10.11 38.76 11.11
N THR A 88 -9.14 37.85 10.98
CA THR A 88 -9.35 36.41 11.04
C THR A 88 -8.45 35.85 12.14
N GLN A 89 -9.04 35.14 13.09
CA GLN A 89 -8.33 34.52 14.21
C GLN A 89 -7.49 33.36 13.67
N GLY A 90 -6.25 33.66 13.29
CA GLY A 90 -5.21 32.67 13.04
C GLY A 90 -4.72 32.12 14.37
N ALA A 91 -5.00 30.84 14.63
CA ALA A 91 -4.33 30.10 15.68
C ALA A 91 -2.85 29.96 15.30
N THR A 92 -2.01 30.83 15.84
CA THR A 92 -0.55 30.72 15.78
C THR A 92 -0.15 29.46 16.55
N SER A 93 0.10 28.37 15.83
CA SER A 93 0.75 27.19 16.40
C SER A 93 2.23 27.51 16.61
N GLY A 94 2.54 28.13 17.74
CA GLY A 94 3.92 28.13 18.25
C GLY A 94 4.38 26.68 18.35
N ARG A 95 5.48 26.35 17.68
CA ARG A 95 6.12 25.05 17.82
C ARG A 95 6.75 25.01 19.20
N ASP A 96 6.06 24.38 20.13
CA ASP A 96 6.60 23.96 21.41
C ASP A 96 7.49 22.72 21.14
N THR A 97 8.73 22.97 20.72
CA THR A 97 9.74 21.93 20.46
C THR A 97 10.29 21.30 21.75
N ASP A 98 9.84 21.78 22.92
CA ASP A 98 10.33 21.38 24.24
C ASP A 98 9.32 20.50 25.00
N ARG A 99 8.18 20.19 24.37
CA ARG A 99 7.26 19.20 24.92
C ARG A 99 7.84 17.80 24.71
N PRO A 100 8.18 17.06 25.77
CA PRO A 100 8.63 15.68 25.62
C PRO A 100 7.54 14.90 24.88
N ILE A 101 7.94 14.09 23.89
CA ILE A 101 7.07 13.09 23.28
C ILE A 101 6.57 12.24 24.44
N ARG A 102 5.33 12.49 24.87
CA ARG A 102 4.66 11.57 25.78
C ARG A 102 4.37 10.33 24.95
N LEU A 103 5.29 9.36 24.97
CA LEU A 103 4.88 7.96 24.82
C LEU A 103 3.74 7.82 25.81
N GLY A 104 2.50 7.69 25.34
CA GLY A 104 1.31 7.86 26.16
C GLY A 104 1.38 7.07 27.47
N THR A 105 1.76 7.74 28.55
CA THR A 105 1.82 7.18 29.91
C THR A 105 0.79 7.81 30.82
N ASP A 106 0.05 8.84 30.37
CA ASP A 106 -0.97 9.51 31.19
C ASP A 106 -2.33 8.78 31.23
N SER A 107 -2.47 7.72 30.44
CA SER A 107 -3.39 6.62 30.75
C SER A 107 -2.76 5.36 30.17
N MET A 108 -2.15 4.51 30.99
CA MET A 108 -1.82 3.17 30.55
C MET A 108 -3.14 2.49 30.18
N SER A 109 -3.47 2.53 28.88
CA SER A 109 -4.48 1.66 28.31
C SER A 109 -4.12 0.25 28.79
N SER A 110 -5.06 -0.44 29.43
CA SER A 110 -4.87 -1.83 29.86
C SER A 110 -4.63 -2.78 28.68
N SER A 111 -4.77 -2.29 27.44
CA SER A 111 -4.45 -3.03 26.23
C SER A 111 -2.94 -3.22 26.08
N PRO A 112 -2.46 -4.44 25.74
CA PRO A 112 -1.07 -4.70 25.38
C PRO A 112 -0.68 -4.15 23.99
N LEU A 113 -1.53 -3.32 23.37
CA LEU A 113 -1.31 -2.75 22.04
C LEU A 113 -0.69 -1.35 22.14
N LEU A 114 0.28 -1.04 21.27
CA LEU A 114 0.76 0.33 21.12
C LEU A 114 -0.39 1.29 20.81
N ASP A 115 -0.38 2.43 21.52
CA ASP A 115 -1.40 3.47 21.41
C ASP A 115 -1.14 4.42 20.22
N VAL A 116 -1.22 3.84 19.01
CA VAL A 116 -1.03 4.56 17.74
C VAL A 116 -2.34 4.77 16.97
N TYR A 117 -3.47 4.32 17.54
CA TYR A 117 -4.79 4.44 16.94
C TYR A 117 -5.80 4.92 17.97
N ARG A 118 -6.58 5.95 17.61
CA ARG A 118 -7.80 6.31 18.34
C ARG A 118 -8.87 5.26 18.05
N ARG A 119 -8.97 4.25 18.90
CA ARG A 119 -9.96 3.17 18.75
C ARG A 119 -11.32 3.60 19.28
N SER A 120 -12.39 3.12 18.66
CA SER A 120 -13.75 3.22 19.21
C SER A 120 -14.00 2.13 20.25
N ASP A 121 -14.97 2.33 21.13
CA ASP A 121 -15.42 1.31 22.10
C ASP A 121 -16.22 0.15 21.47
N VAL A 122 -16.39 0.15 20.15
CA VAL A 122 -17.03 -0.95 19.40
C VAL A 122 -16.01 -2.07 19.18
N GLU A 123 -16.16 -3.14 19.93
CA GLU A 123 -15.37 -4.36 19.79
C GLU A 123 -16.07 -5.33 18.82
N VAL A 124 -15.63 -5.36 17.56
CA VAL A 124 -16.18 -6.26 16.54
C VAL A 124 -15.67 -7.68 16.72
N VAL A 125 -16.58 -8.65 16.84
CA VAL A 125 -16.26 -10.07 17.11
C VAL A 125 -16.71 -11.04 16.02
N ARG A 126 -17.63 -10.62 15.14
CA ARG A 126 -18.12 -11.43 14.00
C ARG A 126 -18.37 -10.54 12.79
N GLY A 127 -18.11 -11.06 11.59
CA GLY A 127 -18.44 -10.42 10.32
C GLY A 127 -19.03 -11.43 9.34
N SER A 128 -19.98 -10.99 8.51
CA SER A 128 -20.58 -11.79 7.43
C SER A 128 -21.18 -10.87 6.37
N GLY A 129 -20.73 -11.01 5.12
CA GLY A 129 -21.16 -10.17 4.02
C GLY A 129 -20.86 -8.69 4.31
N LEU A 130 -21.88 -7.84 4.33
CA LEU A 130 -21.74 -6.41 4.61
C LEU A 130 -21.97 -6.06 6.08
N ARG A 131 -22.10 -7.05 6.98
CA ARG A 131 -22.47 -6.83 8.37
C ARG A 131 -21.38 -7.25 9.33
N VAL A 132 -21.33 -6.57 10.46
CA VAL A 132 -20.49 -6.91 11.61
C VAL A 132 -21.30 -6.89 12.91
N TRP A 133 -20.90 -7.70 13.88
CA TRP A 133 -21.51 -7.77 15.20
C TRP A 133 -20.47 -7.45 16.27
N ASP A 134 -20.84 -6.62 17.23
CA ASP A 134 -19.98 -6.34 18.38
C ASP A 134 -20.12 -7.38 19.52
N SER A 135 -19.23 -7.31 20.50
CA SER A 135 -19.25 -8.21 21.67
C SER A 135 -20.51 -8.09 22.55
N ARG A 136 -21.33 -7.05 22.34
CA ARG A 136 -22.63 -6.86 22.99
C ARG A 136 -23.80 -7.36 22.13
N GLY A 137 -23.50 -8.02 21.01
CA GLY A 137 -24.50 -8.58 20.09
C GLY A 137 -25.15 -7.56 19.16
N ARG A 138 -24.70 -6.29 19.13
CA ARG A 138 -25.27 -5.29 18.22
C ARG A 138 -24.76 -5.51 16.81
N CYS A 139 -25.68 -5.45 15.84
CA CYS A 139 -25.43 -5.65 14.42
C CYS A 139 -25.29 -4.31 13.70
N TYR A 140 -24.25 -4.16 12.87
CA TYR A 140 -23.96 -2.97 12.08
C TYR A 140 -23.88 -3.30 10.60
N LEU A 141 -24.19 -2.31 9.76
CA LEU A 141 -23.83 -2.33 8.35
C LEU A 141 -22.45 -1.69 8.19
N ASP A 142 -21.52 -2.39 7.59
CA ASP A 142 -20.13 -1.94 7.45
C ASP A 142 -19.95 -1.11 6.17
N PHE A 143 -19.80 0.20 6.34
CA PHE A 143 -19.43 1.14 5.28
C PHE A 143 -17.95 1.51 5.27
N MET A 144 -17.16 0.98 6.22
CA MET A 144 -15.72 1.19 6.29
C MET A 144 -14.98 0.16 5.44
N GLY A 145 -15.43 -1.10 5.47
CA GLY A 145 -14.82 -2.21 4.75
C GLY A 145 -13.34 -2.41 5.10
N GLY A 146 -12.95 -2.12 6.35
CA GLY A 146 -11.55 -2.12 6.77
C GLY A 146 -10.68 -1.10 6.03
N ILE A 147 -11.21 0.09 5.74
CA ILE A 147 -10.57 1.10 4.88
C ILE A 147 -10.41 0.54 3.46
N ALA A 148 -11.54 0.19 2.84
CA ALA A 148 -11.64 -0.35 1.49
C ALA A 148 -10.90 -1.69 1.21
N VAL A 149 -10.46 -2.42 2.24
CA VAL A 149 -9.83 -3.74 2.12
C VAL A 149 -10.85 -4.83 1.72
N LEU A 150 -12.03 -4.80 2.33
CA LEU A 150 -13.04 -5.85 2.23
C LEU A 150 -13.95 -5.67 1.01
N ALA A 151 -13.35 -5.63 -0.20
CA ALA A 151 -14.08 -5.45 -1.46
C ALA A 151 -15.13 -6.53 -1.75
N LEU A 152 -15.02 -7.71 -1.12
CA LEU A 152 -15.98 -8.82 -1.24
C LEU A 152 -16.77 -9.06 0.05
N GLY A 153 -16.72 -8.12 1.00
CA GLY A 153 -17.33 -8.24 2.33
C GLY A 153 -16.56 -9.16 3.28
N HIS A 154 -17.14 -9.37 4.46
CA HIS A 154 -16.63 -10.22 5.52
C HIS A 154 -16.88 -11.70 5.23
N CYS A 155 -15.82 -12.52 5.41
CA CYS A 155 -15.86 -13.98 5.33
C CYS A 155 -16.60 -14.56 4.10
N PRO A 156 -16.32 -14.11 2.86
CA PRO A 156 -17.02 -14.62 1.69
C PRO A 156 -16.70 -16.12 1.49
N PRO A 157 -17.71 -17.01 1.36
CA PRO A 157 -17.52 -18.46 1.41
C PRO A 157 -16.45 -18.99 0.45
N ARG A 158 -16.40 -18.45 -0.77
CA ARG A 158 -15.41 -18.85 -1.79
C ARG A 158 -13.96 -18.53 -1.39
N LEU A 159 -13.70 -17.43 -0.69
CA LEU A 159 -12.35 -17.11 -0.22
C LEU A 159 -11.98 -17.96 0.99
N VAL A 160 -12.93 -18.17 1.92
CA VAL A 160 -12.71 -19.03 3.10
C VAL A 160 -12.36 -20.45 2.67
N GLU A 161 -13.10 -21.01 1.71
CA GLU A 161 -12.80 -22.34 1.15
C GLU A 161 -11.43 -22.38 0.46
N ALA A 162 -11.10 -21.37 -0.35
CA ALA A 162 -9.81 -21.29 -1.03
C ALA A 162 -8.64 -21.19 -0.03
N LEU A 163 -8.80 -20.43 1.04
CA LEU A 163 -7.84 -20.29 2.13
C LEU A 163 -7.63 -21.64 2.83
N HIS A 164 -8.70 -22.30 3.28
CA HIS A 164 -8.61 -23.60 3.95
C HIS A 164 -7.89 -24.65 3.09
N ARG A 165 -8.29 -24.79 1.82
CA ARG A 165 -7.67 -25.75 0.91
C ARG A 165 -6.18 -25.49 0.72
N GLN A 166 -5.78 -24.23 0.54
CA GLN A 166 -4.38 -23.90 0.35
C GLN A 166 -3.58 -24.06 1.65
N ALA A 167 -4.15 -23.70 2.80
CA ALA A 167 -3.52 -23.86 4.10
C ALA A 167 -3.26 -25.34 4.45
N GLN A 168 -4.10 -26.27 4.00
CA GLN A 168 -3.87 -27.70 4.14
C GLN A 168 -2.84 -28.26 3.15
N THR A 169 -2.41 -27.46 2.17
CA THR A 169 -1.47 -27.87 1.12
C THR A 169 -0.08 -27.29 1.34
N LEU A 170 0.04 -25.96 1.38
CA LEU A 170 1.31 -25.24 1.51
C LEU A 170 1.08 -23.77 1.86
N TRP A 171 1.80 -23.27 2.87
CA TRP A 171 1.75 -21.86 3.31
C TRP A 171 2.86 -21.01 2.70
N HIS A 172 4.12 -21.45 2.84
CA HIS A 172 5.28 -20.65 2.47
C HIS A 172 6.43 -21.54 1.99
N ALA A 173 7.11 -21.11 0.92
CA ALA A 173 8.24 -21.83 0.34
C ALA A 173 9.42 -20.89 -0.01
N SER A 174 9.41 -19.66 0.52
CA SER A 174 10.26 -18.54 0.10
C SER A 174 10.14 -18.21 -1.40
N ASN A 175 10.89 -17.20 -1.85
CA ASN A 175 11.03 -16.89 -3.29
C ASN A 175 12.11 -17.73 -3.99
N LEU A 176 12.80 -18.62 -3.26
CA LEU A 176 13.82 -19.52 -3.83
C LEU A 176 13.20 -20.69 -4.60
N LEU A 177 11.95 -21.04 -4.28
CA LEU A 177 11.22 -22.15 -4.87
C LEU A 177 10.03 -21.66 -5.71
N ALA A 178 9.79 -22.33 -6.83
CA ALA A 178 8.66 -22.01 -7.69
C ALA A 178 7.35 -22.45 -7.05
N THR A 179 6.36 -21.55 -6.99
CA THR A 179 5.01 -21.85 -6.50
C THR A 179 3.98 -21.69 -7.62
N PRO A 180 3.26 -22.76 -8.03
CA PRO A 180 2.29 -22.69 -9.13
C PRO A 180 1.17 -21.67 -8.90
N GLY A 181 0.75 -21.48 -7.64
CA GLY A 181 -0.26 -20.51 -7.24
C GLY A 181 0.14 -19.07 -7.57
N ALA A 182 1.35 -18.65 -7.17
CA ALA A 182 1.86 -17.31 -7.47
C ALA A 182 1.95 -17.07 -8.99
N LYS A 183 2.46 -18.05 -9.75
CA LYS A 183 2.53 -17.96 -11.22
C LYS A 183 1.16 -17.80 -11.86
N LYS A 184 0.14 -18.52 -11.36
CA LYS A 184 -1.24 -18.40 -11.86
C LYS A 184 -1.83 -17.02 -11.59
N VAL A 185 -1.61 -16.44 -10.41
CA VAL A 185 -2.09 -15.10 -10.08
C VAL A 185 -1.34 -14.04 -10.87
N ALA A 186 0.00 -14.15 -10.98
CA ALA A 186 0.81 -13.22 -11.75
C ALA A 186 0.36 -13.13 -13.21
N ARG A 187 0.11 -14.28 -13.85
CA ARG A 187 -0.44 -14.32 -15.22
C ARG A 187 -1.77 -13.57 -15.33
N ARG A 188 -2.71 -13.82 -14.41
CA ARG A 188 -4.00 -13.13 -14.41
C ARG A 188 -3.85 -11.61 -14.27
N LEU A 189 -2.89 -11.13 -13.48
CA LEU A 189 -2.61 -9.70 -13.35
C LEU A 189 -2.03 -9.11 -14.63
N VAL A 190 -1.03 -9.76 -15.21
CA VAL A 190 -0.40 -9.34 -16.48
C VAL A 190 -1.42 -9.32 -17.61
N ASP A 191 -2.22 -10.38 -17.76
CA ASP A 191 -3.23 -10.49 -18.83
C ASP A 191 -4.36 -9.44 -18.70
N ASN A 192 -4.51 -8.79 -17.54
CA ASN A 192 -5.58 -7.81 -17.26
C ASN A 192 -5.03 -6.44 -16.83
N SER A 193 -3.76 -6.13 -17.15
CA SER A 193 -3.15 -4.83 -16.85
C SER A 193 -2.13 -4.44 -17.92
N PHE A 194 -1.49 -3.27 -17.75
CA PHE A 194 -0.41 -2.82 -18.63
C PHE A 194 0.96 -3.43 -18.28
N GLY A 195 1.07 -4.15 -17.16
CA GLY A 195 2.36 -4.64 -16.66
C GLY A 195 2.76 -5.96 -17.30
N ASP A 196 4.02 -6.09 -17.71
CA ASP A 196 4.58 -7.34 -18.26
C ASP A 196 4.93 -8.39 -17.20
N VAL A 197 5.17 -7.94 -15.96
CA VAL A 197 5.60 -8.76 -14.82
C VAL A 197 4.93 -8.31 -13.53
N ALA A 198 4.78 -9.23 -12.58
CA ALA A 198 4.24 -8.95 -11.26
C ALA A 198 5.22 -9.42 -10.16
N PHE A 199 5.32 -8.65 -9.09
CA PHE A 199 6.02 -9.02 -7.86
C PHE A 199 5.03 -8.91 -6.69
N PHE A 200 4.99 -9.93 -5.83
CA PHE A 200 4.08 -9.98 -4.68
C PHE A 200 4.79 -9.56 -3.39
N ASN A 201 4.11 -8.70 -2.63
CA ASN A 201 4.47 -8.22 -1.30
C ASN A 201 3.24 -8.31 -0.39
N ASN A 202 3.36 -7.84 0.85
CA ASN A 202 2.39 -8.10 1.91
C ASN A 202 1.57 -6.87 2.29
N SER A 203 1.98 -5.67 1.86
CA SER A 203 1.27 -4.43 2.14
C SER A 203 1.43 -3.40 1.03
N GLY A 204 0.53 -2.40 1.02
CA GLY A 204 0.65 -1.26 0.11
C GLY A 204 1.94 -0.46 0.33
N SER A 205 2.43 -0.36 1.57
CA SER A 205 3.70 0.32 1.87
C SER A 205 4.90 -0.38 1.23
N GLU A 206 4.96 -1.72 1.31
CA GLU A 206 6.01 -2.49 0.64
C GLU A 206 5.91 -2.39 -0.90
N ALA A 207 4.70 -2.23 -1.44
CA ALA A 207 4.49 -2.01 -2.87
C ALA A 207 5.03 -0.66 -3.34
N VAL A 208 4.80 0.40 -2.57
CA VAL A 208 5.34 1.73 -2.91
C VAL A 208 6.85 1.76 -2.72
N ASP A 209 7.39 1.16 -1.65
CA ASP A 209 8.85 1.05 -1.46
C ASP A 209 9.53 0.28 -2.61
N LEU A 210 8.89 -0.79 -3.09
CA LEU A 210 9.37 -1.52 -4.27
C LEU A 210 9.36 -0.62 -5.51
N ALA A 211 8.30 0.17 -5.72
CA ALA A 211 8.21 1.09 -6.86
C ALA A 211 9.31 2.15 -6.83
N ILE A 212 9.55 2.78 -5.66
CA ILE A 212 10.63 3.75 -5.43
C ILE A 212 11.99 3.11 -5.76
N LYS A 213 12.25 1.88 -5.30
CA LYS A 213 13.49 1.16 -5.58
C LYS A 213 13.63 0.81 -7.05
N LEU A 214 12.55 0.38 -7.70
CA LEU A 214 12.54 -0.02 -9.10
C LEU A 214 12.86 1.16 -10.02
N VAL A 215 12.22 2.31 -9.83
CA VAL A 215 12.47 3.50 -10.66
C VAL A 215 13.89 4.02 -10.46
N ARG A 216 14.37 4.12 -9.22
CA ARG A 216 15.75 4.54 -8.93
C ARG A 216 16.78 3.57 -9.53
N ARG A 217 16.55 2.25 -9.42
CA ARG A 217 17.44 1.25 -10.03
C ARG A 217 17.43 1.35 -11.55
N TYR A 218 16.27 1.53 -12.17
CA TYR A 218 16.15 1.65 -13.62
C TYR A 218 17.03 2.79 -14.15
N PHE A 219 16.91 4.00 -13.59
CA PHE A 219 17.70 5.15 -14.01
C PHE A 219 19.19 4.96 -13.73
N ASN A 220 19.57 4.38 -12.57
CA ASN A 220 20.97 4.14 -12.24
C ASN A 220 21.67 3.08 -13.12
N THR A 221 20.94 2.17 -13.75
CA THR A 221 21.56 1.08 -14.53
C THR A 221 21.28 1.12 -16.04
N HIS A 222 20.27 1.86 -16.50
CA HIS A 222 19.86 1.88 -17.92
C HIS A 222 19.93 3.26 -18.57
N ARG A 223 20.24 4.33 -17.83
CA ARG A 223 20.36 5.68 -18.38
C ARG A 223 21.77 6.21 -18.15
N THR A 224 22.28 6.94 -19.13
CA THR A 224 23.62 7.52 -19.14
C THR A 224 23.69 8.91 -18.49
N GLU A 225 22.52 9.46 -18.14
CA GLU A 225 22.39 10.77 -17.54
C GLU A 225 22.69 10.72 -16.03
N PRO A 226 23.36 11.73 -15.47
CA PRO A 226 23.72 11.73 -14.06
C PRO A 226 22.49 11.76 -13.13
N ALA A 227 22.54 10.95 -12.07
CA ALA A 227 21.76 11.02 -10.83
C ALA A 227 20.26 11.39 -10.93
N ARG A 228 19.47 10.67 -11.74
CA ARG A 228 17.99 10.73 -11.71
C ARG A 228 17.43 9.87 -10.56
N TRP A 229 17.22 10.47 -9.38
CA TRP A 229 16.70 9.78 -8.19
C TRP A 229 15.58 10.51 -7.43
N ARG A 230 15.32 11.77 -7.80
CA ARG A 230 14.20 12.57 -7.28
C ARG A 230 12.88 12.06 -7.84
N ILE A 231 11.85 12.07 -7.00
CA ILE A 231 10.51 11.59 -7.33
C ILE A 231 9.53 12.71 -7.01
N VAL A 232 8.75 13.14 -8.00
CA VAL A 232 7.67 14.09 -7.78
C VAL A 232 6.49 13.38 -7.11
N THR A 233 6.01 13.91 -6.00
CA THR A 233 4.87 13.40 -5.23
C THR A 233 3.85 14.51 -4.99
N MET A 234 2.64 14.12 -4.57
CA MET A 234 1.55 15.06 -4.33
C MET A 234 1.43 15.35 -2.84
N GLU A 235 1.26 16.62 -2.48
CA GLU A 235 0.95 17.01 -1.12
C GLU A 235 -0.29 16.28 -0.60
N ARG A 236 -0.28 15.93 0.70
CA ARG A 236 -1.34 15.16 1.37
C ARG A 236 -1.56 13.75 0.79
N GLY A 237 -0.64 13.25 -0.02
CA GLY A 237 -0.62 11.86 -0.47
C GLY A 237 -0.39 10.88 0.67
N TYR A 238 -1.06 9.72 0.62
CA TYR A 238 -0.84 8.61 1.55
C TYR A 238 -0.21 7.42 0.81
N HIS A 239 1.04 7.11 1.15
CA HIS A 239 1.81 6.06 0.49
C HIS A 239 2.21 4.91 1.41
N GLY A 240 1.88 4.99 2.70
CA GLY A 240 2.27 4.00 3.68
C GLY A 240 2.81 4.60 4.98
N ARG A 241 3.46 3.76 5.78
CA ARG A 241 4.05 4.13 7.07
C ARG A 241 5.53 3.73 7.21
N THR A 242 6.20 3.39 6.12
CA THR A 242 7.67 3.19 6.09
C THR A 242 8.36 4.54 5.97
N LEU A 243 9.63 4.66 6.39
CA LEU A 243 10.34 5.95 6.40
C LEU A 243 10.37 6.63 5.02
N ALA A 244 10.50 5.86 3.94
CA ALA A 244 10.45 6.41 2.58
C ALA A 244 9.03 6.82 2.18
N THR A 245 8.00 6.04 2.54
CA THR A 245 6.62 6.36 2.17
C THR A 245 6.02 7.53 2.95
N ILE A 246 6.39 7.72 4.22
CA ILE A 246 6.00 8.93 4.97
C ILE A 246 6.75 10.16 4.46
N ALA A 247 8.03 10.03 4.08
CA ALA A 247 8.79 11.13 3.49
C ALA A 247 8.23 11.53 2.11
N ALA A 248 7.76 10.56 1.32
CA ALA A 248 7.10 10.80 0.05
C ALA A 248 5.79 11.60 0.19
N GLY A 249 4.97 11.29 1.20
CA GLY A 249 3.72 12.01 1.47
C GLY A 249 3.94 13.35 2.19
N GLY A 250 4.91 13.41 3.10
CA GLY A 250 5.41 14.62 3.73
C GLY A 250 4.37 15.41 4.54
N SER A 251 3.34 14.74 5.05
CA SER A 251 2.35 15.36 5.95
C SER A 251 2.89 15.39 7.38
N ASP A 252 2.69 16.50 8.10
CA ASP A 252 3.27 16.74 9.43
C ASP A 252 3.03 15.57 10.41
N LYS A 253 1.79 15.12 10.55
CA LYS A 253 1.42 14.10 11.54
C LYS A 253 2.11 12.74 11.31
N PRO A 254 2.14 12.17 10.08
CA PRO A 254 2.91 10.95 9.82
C PRO A 254 4.43 11.08 9.97
N THR A 255 5.00 12.28 9.88
CA THR A 255 6.46 12.49 9.88
C THR A 255 7.04 12.95 11.21
N ASP A 256 6.21 13.51 12.09
CA ASP A 256 6.59 14.04 13.40
C ASP A 256 7.38 13.02 14.24
N GLY A 257 8.59 13.40 14.65
CA GLY A 257 9.48 12.58 15.48
C GLY A 257 10.30 11.55 14.72
N PHE A 258 10.29 11.56 13.38
CA PHE A 258 11.07 10.67 12.52
C PHE A 258 12.19 11.39 11.75
N GLU A 259 12.48 12.64 12.09
CA GLU A 259 13.53 13.44 11.46
C GLU A 259 14.95 12.87 11.75
N PRO A 260 15.89 13.00 10.79
CA PRO A 260 15.73 13.58 9.46
C PRO A 260 15.02 12.64 8.48
N LEU A 261 14.08 13.19 7.70
CA LEU A 261 13.34 12.43 6.70
C LEU A 261 14.22 12.04 5.50
N MET A 262 13.85 10.93 4.84
CA MET A 262 14.50 10.52 3.59
C MET A 262 14.28 11.57 2.50
N GLY A 263 15.37 12.09 1.92
CA GLY A 263 15.31 13.03 0.81
C GLY A 263 14.92 12.42 -0.54
N GLY A 264 14.76 13.30 -1.53
CA GLY A 264 14.50 12.90 -2.93
C GLY A 264 13.04 12.84 -3.32
N PHE A 265 12.19 13.58 -2.60
CA PHE A 265 10.78 13.74 -2.92
C PHE A 265 10.47 15.21 -3.12
N ASP A 266 10.01 15.56 -4.31
CA ASP A 266 9.57 16.90 -4.67
C ASP A 266 8.06 16.95 -4.59
N ARG A 267 7.52 17.68 -3.62
CA ARG A 267 6.09 17.71 -3.37
C ARG A 267 5.45 18.87 -4.13
N VAL A 268 4.40 18.58 -4.88
CA VAL A 268 3.57 19.57 -5.58
C VAL A 268 2.11 19.44 -5.16
N ALA A 269 1.32 20.50 -5.33
CA ALA A 269 -0.10 20.48 -4.99
C ALA A 269 -0.85 19.45 -5.87
N PHE A 270 -1.76 18.68 -5.27
CA PHE A 270 -2.59 17.75 -6.01
C PHE A 270 -3.52 18.51 -6.99
N GLY A 271 -3.49 18.12 -8.26
CA GLY A 271 -4.30 18.76 -9.32
C GLY A 271 -3.65 19.98 -9.97
N ASP A 272 -2.46 20.39 -9.53
CA ASP A 272 -1.69 21.46 -10.17
C ASP A 272 -0.73 20.89 -11.22
N LEU A 273 -1.17 20.86 -12.47
CA LEU A 273 -0.37 20.37 -13.59
C LEU A 273 0.86 21.24 -13.84
N ALA A 274 0.73 22.57 -13.74
CA ALA A 274 1.82 23.49 -14.01
C ALA A 274 2.95 23.33 -12.98
N ALA A 275 2.61 23.17 -11.69
CA ALA A 275 3.58 22.87 -10.66
C ALA A 275 4.25 21.50 -10.88
N ALA A 276 3.48 20.49 -11.29
CA ALA A 276 4.03 19.16 -11.59
C ALA A 276 5.03 19.21 -12.76
N GLU A 277 4.70 19.93 -13.85
CA GLU A 277 5.60 20.13 -14.99
C GLU A 277 6.88 20.86 -14.59
N ALA A 278 6.75 21.94 -13.82
CA ALA A 278 7.89 22.71 -13.33
C ALA A 278 8.81 21.90 -12.38
N ALA A 279 8.27 20.92 -11.67
CA ALA A 279 9.03 20.03 -10.78
C ALA A 279 9.83 18.96 -11.54
N VAL A 280 9.51 18.70 -12.82
CA VAL A 280 10.29 17.76 -13.65
C VAL A 280 11.57 18.46 -14.14
N GLY A 281 12.63 18.31 -13.34
CA GLY A 281 13.96 18.79 -13.67
C GLY A 281 14.78 17.81 -14.54
N PRO A 282 16.00 18.22 -14.94
CA PRO A 282 16.94 17.36 -15.66
C PRO A 282 17.25 16.05 -14.93
#